data_AF-A0A372DZA8-F1
#
_entry.id   AF-A0A372DZA8-F1
#
_cell.length_a   1.000
_cell.length_b   1.000
_cell.length_c   1.000
_cell.angle_alpha   90.00
_cell.angle_beta   90.00
_cell.angle_gamma   90.00
#
_symmetry.space_group_name_H-M   'P 1'
#
loop_
_entity.id
_entity.type
_entity.pdbx_description
1 polymer ?
#
loop_
_entity_poly.entity_id
_entity_poly.type
_entity_poly.pdbx_seq_one_letter_code
_entity_poly.pdbx_strand_id
1 'polypeptide(L)'
;MAYLNGAYGQVLNTYLQHNATPQAQLFGHCTLFLGEFLAQNEPAWRRRLAQLLALPLPAECHAFPHGRRAFAELIAAHHDAPQHPFPTALLSRLRQQATAHAARTVAAPAALPAFYNLFPAGFHFLVAEALFLTGQYEALGEWVAATWTEAPAVAALENNVYTELLYAFEAVAAHRTGRAVHRPTRLRTLFMLDTHGWLLDYYQVHLWLVELHFAASTAEQQELRGYIDTFALQHRMPFFGQLAGLIPPAAPL
;
A
#
# COMPACT_ATOMS: atom_id res chain seq x y z
N MET A 1 -5.48 -0.51 -22.70
CA MET A 1 -4.48 -0.48 -21.60
C MET A 1 -4.75 -1.65 -20.65
N ALA A 2 -3.69 -2.36 -20.25
CA ALA A 2 -3.77 -3.56 -19.41
C ALA A 2 -3.79 -3.20 -17.92
N TYR A 3 -4.90 -2.65 -17.44
CA TYR A 3 -5.07 -2.31 -16.03
C TYR A 3 -5.49 -3.52 -15.20
N LEU A 4 -5.20 -3.47 -13.89
CA LEU A 4 -5.57 -4.50 -12.91
C LEU A 4 -7.07 -4.86 -12.99
N ASN A 5 -7.92 -3.84 -13.15
CA ASN A 5 -9.39 -3.97 -13.29
C ASN A 5 -9.87 -4.11 -14.75
N GLY A 6 -8.94 -4.38 -15.67
CA GLY A 6 -9.18 -4.57 -17.10
C GLY A 6 -8.65 -5.92 -17.58
N ALA A 7 -7.99 -5.93 -18.73
CA ALA A 7 -7.49 -7.15 -19.36
C ALA A 7 -6.49 -7.93 -18.48
N TYR A 8 -5.72 -7.27 -17.62
CA TYR A 8 -4.76 -7.94 -16.74
C TYR A 8 -5.44 -8.84 -15.70
N GLY A 9 -6.54 -8.38 -15.09
CA GLY A 9 -7.32 -9.21 -14.15
C GLY A 9 -7.93 -10.45 -14.81
N GLN A 10 -8.34 -10.36 -16.08
CA GLN A 10 -8.83 -11.52 -16.83
C GLN A 10 -7.71 -12.53 -17.09
N VAL A 11 -6.55 -12.07 -17.57
CA VAL A 11 -5.37 -12.91 -17.79
C VAL A 11 -4.95 -13.59 -16.49
N LEU A 12 -4.97 -12.86 -15.37
CA LEU A 12 -4.60 -13.42 -14.07
C LEU A 12 -5.58 -14.49 -13.59
N ASN A 13 -6.89 -14.28 -13.77
CA ASN A 13 -7.89 -15.32 -13.46
C ASN A 13 -7.64 -16.59 -14.29
N THR A 14 -7.37 -16.47 -15.59
CA THR A 14 -7.03 -17.61 -16.45
C THR A 14 -5.72 -18.27 -16.00
N TYR A 15 -4.67 -17.49 -15.71
CA TYR A 15 -3.39 -18.01 -15.21
C TYR A 15 -3.56 -18.86 -13.94
N LEU A 16 -4.41 -18.42 -13.00
CA LEU A 16 -4.67 -19.13 -11.75
C LEU A 16 -5.44 -20.44 -11.92
N GLN A 17 -6.21 -20.60 -12.99
CA GLN A 17 -6.84 -21.90 -13.33
C GLN A 17 -5.79 -22.95 -13.69
N HIS A 18 -4.64 -22.53 -14.21
CA HIS A 18 -3.57 -23.42 -14.67
C HIS A 18 -2.40 -23.55 -13.67
N ASN A 19 -2.32 -22.70 -12.64
CA ASN A 19 -1.19 -22.67 -11.69
C ASN A 19 -1.65 -22.86 -10.24
N ALA A 20 -1.65 -24.10 -9.76
CA ALA A 20 -2.18 -24.46 -8.44
C ALA A 20 -1.16 -24.36 -7.27
N THR A 21 0.04 -23.83 -7.48
CA THR A 21 1.02 -23.74 -6.38
C THR A 21 0.53 -22.75 -5.31
N PRO A 22 0.74 -23.03 -4.00
CA PRO A 22 0.28 -22.16 -2.92
C PRO A 22 0.71 -20.69 -3.10
N GLN A 23 1.95 -20.45 -3.53
CA GLN A 23 2.48 -19.11 -3.75
C GLN A 23 1.83 -18.41 -4.95
N ALA A 24 1.60 -19.13 -6.07
CA ALA A 24 0.94 -18.54 -7.23
C ALA A 24 -0.52 -18.17 -6.90
N GLN A 25 -1.22 -19.06 -6.21
CA GLN A 25 -2.58 -18.83 -5.74
C GLN A 25 -2.63 -17.63 -4.79
N LEU A 26 -1.75 -17.58 -3.78
CA LEU A 26 -1.71 -16.46 -2.83
C LEU A 26 -1.42 -15.14 -3.55
N PHE A 27 -0.39 -15.09 -4.41
CA PHE A 27 -0.04 -13.89 -5.15
C PHE A 27 -1.19 -13.42 -6.06
N GLY A 28 -1.79 -14.33 -6.84
CA GLY A 28 -2.82 -13.94 -7.79
C GLY A 28 -4.13 -13.54 -7.10
N HIS A 29 -4.55 -14.23 -6.06
CA HIS A 29 -5.74 -13.84 -5.29
C HIS A 29 -5.53 -12.52 -4.54
N CYS A 30 -4.33 -12.24 -4.01
CA CYS A 30 -3.95 -10.94 -3.46
C CYS A 30 -4.11 -9.82 -4.49
N THR A 31 -3.62 -10.06 -5.71
CA THR A 31 -3.63 -9.08 -6.80
C THR A 31 -5.06 -8.81 -7.30
N LEU A 32 -5.87 -9.86 -7.44
CA LEU A 32 -7.29 -9.73 -7.78
C LEU A 32 -8.08 -8.99 -6.70
N PHE A 33 -7.84 -9.31 -5.43
CA PHE A 33 -8.46 -8.61 -4.30
C PHE A 33 -8.18 -7.11 -4.37
N LEU A 34 -6.92 -6.71 -4.57
CA LEU A 34 -6.53 -5.30 -4.66
C LEU A 34 -7.30 -4.58 -5.76
N GLY A 35 -7.40 -5.20 -6.94
CA GLY A 35 -8.17 -4.63 -8.05
C GLY A 35 -9.64 -4.45 -7.70
N GLU A 36 -10.29 -5.51 -7.23
CA GLU A 36 -11.71 -5.53 -6.85
C GLU A 36 -12.01 -4.53 -5.73
N PHE A 37 -11.11 -4.37 -4.76
CA PHE A 37 -11.18 -3.36 -3.69
C PHE A 37 -11.08 -1.94 -4.24
N LEU A 38 -10.06 -1.64 -5.05
CA LEU A 38 -9.86 -0.30 -5.63
C LEU A 38 -11.01 0.08 -6.59
N ALA A 39 -11.60 -0.91 -7.25
CA ALA A 39 -12.82 -0.77 -8.06
C ALA A 39 -14.09 -0.50 -7.22
N GLN A 40 -14.00 -0.62 -5.89
CA GLN A 40 -15.13 -0.61 -4.96
C GLN A 40 -16.19 -1.69 -5.25
N ASN A 41 -15.77 -2.84 -5.78
CA ASN A 41 -16.68 -3.97 -6.02
C ASN A 41 -16.76 -4.86 -4.77
N GLU A 42 -17.54 -4.44 -3.78
CA GLU A 42 -17.67 -5.14 -2.49
C GLU A 42 -18.03 -6.62 -2.59
N PRO A 43 -19.06 -7.02 -3.36
CA PRO A 43 -19.39 -8.43 -3.50
C PRO A 43 -18.23 -9.28 -4.06
N ALA A 44 -17.42 -8.70 -4.96
CA ALA A 44 -16.27 -9.39 -5.52
C ALA A 44 -15.12 -9.50 -4.52
N TRP A 45 -14.68 -8.39 -3.92
CA TRP A 45 -13.53 -8.44 -3.02
C TRP A 45 -13.83 -9.21 -1.73
N ARG A 46 -15.07 -9.23 -1.22
CA ARG A 46 -15.45 -10.07 -0.07
C ARG A 46 -15.38 -11.56 -0.39
N ARG A 47 -15.86 -11.96 -1.57
CA ARG A 47 -15.72 -13.34 -2.05
C ARG A 47 -14.25 -13.73 -2.19
N ARG A 48 -13.45 -12.82 -2.73
CA ARG A 48 -12.01 -13.01 -2.89
C ARG A 48 -11.28 -13.12 -1.56
N LEU A 49 -11.65 -12.30 -0.58
CA LEU A 49 -11.11 -12.36 0.76
C LEU A 49 -11.34 -13.73 1.40
N ALA A 50 -12.56 -14.25 1.33
CA ALA A 50 -12.87 -15.58 1.86
C ALA A 50 -11.98 -16.68 1.23
N GLN A 51 -11.79 -16.63 -0.09
CA GLN A 51 -10.86 -17.54 -0.80
C GLN A 51 -9.43 -17.37 -0.30
N LEU A 52 -8.97 -16.12 -0.21
CA LEU A 52 -7.61 -15.76 0.19
C LEU A 52 -7.29 -16.20 1.61
N LEU A 53 -8.24 -16.07 2.54
CA LEU A 53 -8.07 -16.49 3.93
C LEU A 53 -8.07 -18.01 4.09
N ALA A 54 -8.75 -18.73 3.21
CA ALA A 54 -8.76 -20.19 3.18
C ALA A 54 -7.47 -20.80 2.58
N LEU A 55 -6.66 -20.02 1.85
CA LEU A 55 -5.41 -20.52 1.29
C LEU A 55 -4.38 -20.83 2.40
N PRO A 56 -3.57 -21.88 2.23
CA PRO A 56 -2.44 -22.12 3.10
C PRO A 56 -1.43 -20.98 2.99
N LEU A 57 -0.76 -20.69 4.10
CA LEU A 57 0.33 -19.71 4.22
C LEU A 57 1.63 -20.47 4.49
N PRO A 58 2.35 -20.94 3.46
CA PRO A 58 3.63 -21.62 3.66
C PRO A 58 4.60 -20.68 4.37
N ALA A 59 5.30 -21.18 5.38
CA ALA A 59 6.32 -20.40 6.07
C ALA A 59 7.34 -19.84 5.07
N GLU A 60 7.81 -20.65 4.11
CA GLU A 60 8.81 -20.27 3.10
C GLU A 60 8.30 -19.31 2.01
N CYS A 61 7.02 -18.92 2.02
CA CYS A 61 6.52 -17.99 1.02
C CYS A 61 7.17 -16.62 1.21
N HIS A 62 7.36 -15.95 0.09
CA HIS A 62 7.93 -14.61 0.04
C HIS A 62 7.11 -13.60 0.85
N ALA A 63 7.77 -12.56 1.38
CA ALA A 63 7.14 -11.55 2.24
C ALA A 63 5.99 -10.79 1.56
N PHE A 64 6.08 -10.56 0.24
CA PHE A 64 5.08 -9.79 -0.50
C PHE A 64 3.68 -10.43 -0.53
N PRO A 65 3.47 -11.70 -0.94
CA PRO A 65 2.16 -12.33 -0.84
C PRO A 65 1.58 -12.35 0.58
N HIS A 66 2.42 -12.57 1.61
CA HIS A 66 2.01 -12.51 3.01
C HIS A 66 1.55 -11.09 3.41
N GLY A 67 2.32 -10.06 3.04
CA GLY A 67 1.98 -8.67 3.30
C GLY A 67 0.72 -8.22 2.56
N ARG A 68 0.50 -8.68 1.33
CA ARG A 68 -0.72 -8.35 0.57
C ARG A 68 -1.95 -9.03 1.17
N ARG A 69 -1.79 -10.22 1.75
CA ARG A 69 -2.85 -10.85 2.55
C ARG A 69 -3.14 -10.07 3.83
N ALA A 70 -2.10 -9.63 4.55
CA ALA A 70 -2.26 -8.76 5.72
C ALA A 70 -2.98 -7.44 5.37
N PHE A 71 -2.63 -6.82 4.23
CA PHE A 71 -3.35 -5.67 3.68
C PHE A 71 -4.84 -5.98 3.50
N ALA A 72 -5.19 -7.11 2.86
CA ALA A 72 -6.59 -7.49 2.64
C ALA A 72 -7.35 -7.70 3.97
N GLU A 73 -6.71 -8.30 4.98
CA GLU A 73 -7.27 -8.48 6.32
C GLU A 73 -7.56 -7.13 7.00
N LEU A 74 -6.65 -6.15 6.88
CA LEU A 74 -6.83 -4.81 7.43
C LEU A 74 -7.93 -4.04 6.70
N ILE A 75 -7.95 -4.06 5.38
CA ILE A 75 -9.01 -3.41 4.60
C ILE A 75 -10.39 -3.96 4.97
N ALA A 76 -10.52 -5.27 5.12
CA ALA A 76 -11.78 -5.89 5.52
C ALA A 76 -12.20 -5.49 6.93
N ALA A 77 -11.28 -5.54 7.90
CA ALA A 77 -11.55 -5.13 9.27
C ALA A 77 -11.97 -3.65 9.37
N HIS A 78 -11.34 -2.78 8.57
CA HIS A 78 -11.71 -1.36 8.50
C HIS A 78 -13.07 -1.18 7.84
N HIS A 79 -13.35 -1.90 6.76
CA HIS A 79 -14.64 -1.81 6.08
C HIS A 79 -15.80 -2.20 7.01
N ASP A 80 -15.61 -3.22 7.85
CA ASP A 80 -16.64 -3.65 8.80
C ASP A 80 -16.79 -2.68 10.00
N ALA A 81 -15.76 -1.89 10.31
CA ALA A 81 -15.77 -0.93 11.43
C ALA A 81 -14.91 0.33 11.15
N PRO A 82 -15.31 1.22 10.23
CA PRO A 82 -14.41 2.26 9.68
C PRO A 82 -14.02 3.36 10.67
N GLN A 83 -14.83 3.55 11.72
CA GLN A 83 -14.57 4.55 12.77
C GLN A 83 -13.76 4.01 13.95
N HIS A 84 -13.50 2.70 13.98
CA HIS A 84 -12.82 2.06 15.11
C HIS A 84 -11.34 1.87 14.79
N PRO A 85 -10.45 2.01 15.79
CA PRO A 85 -9.09 1.53 15.68
C PRO A 85 -9.04 0.04 15.36
N PHE A 86 -8.01 -0.38 14.64
CA PHE A 86 -7.79 -1.81 14.43
C PHE A 86 -7.59 -2.55 15.76
N PRO A 87 -8.10 -3.79 15.91
CA PRO A 87 -7.88 -4.58 17.11
C PRO A 87 -6.38 -4.75 17.40
N THR A 88 -5.96 -4.51 18.64
CA THR A 88 -4.54 -4.67 19.05
C THR A 88 -4.02 -6.08 18.73
N ALA A 89 -4.83 -7.11 18.96
CA ALA A 89 -4.46 -8.50 18.65
C ALA A 89 -4.19 -8.72 17.15
N LEU A 90 -4.92 -8.03 16.26
CA LEU A 90 -4.68 -8.08 14.82
C LEU A 90 -3.31 -7.47 14.50
N LEU A 91 -3.05 -6.25 14.95
CA LEU A 91 -1.79 -5.56 14.70
C LEU A 91 -0.59 -6.28 15.31
N SER A 92 -0.72 -6.82 16.53
CA SER A 92 0.35 -7.60 17.18
C SER A 92 0.68 -8.87 16.41
N ARG A 93 -0.32 -9.61 15.91
CA ARG A 93 -0.09 -10.79 15.06
C ARG A 93 0.62 -10.42 13.77
N LEU A 94 0.16 -9.36 13.09
CA LEU A 94 0.81 -8.90 11.86
C LEU A 94 2.26 -8.45 12.13
N ARG A 95 2.52 -7.85 13.29
CA ARG A 95 3.86 -7.45 13.70
C ARG A 95 4.78 -8.66 13.85
N GLN A 96 4.35 -9.69 14.56
CA GLN A 96 5.11 -10.94 14.70
C GLN A 96 5.44 -11.57 13.34
N GLN A 97 4.49 -11.55 12.40
CA GLN A 97 4.72 -12.04 11.04
C GLN A 97 5.74 -11.18 10.29
N ALA A 98 5.67 -9.86 10.42
CA ALA A 98 6.61 -8.92 9.81
C ALA A 98 8.04 -9.15 10.34
N THR A 99 8.21 -9.27 11.66
CA THR A 99 9.50 -9.56 12.30
C THR A 99 10.07 -10.91 11.83
N ALA A 100 9.23 -11.94 11.74
CA ALA A 100 9.64 -13.26 11.26
C ALA A 100 10.11 -13.23 9.80
N HIS A 101 9.55 -12.34 8.96
CA HIS A 101 10.02 -12.12 7.60
C HIS A 101 11.32 -11.32 7.53
N ALA A 102 11.46 -10.27 8.34
CA ALA A 102 12.68 -9.46 8.40
C ALA A 102 13.89 -10.26 8.89
N ALA A 103 13.68 -11.25 9.77
CA ALA A 103 14.73 -12.14 10.24
C ALA A 103 15.24 -13.11 9.17
N ARG A 104 14.53 -13.30 8.05
CA ARG A 104 14.96 -14.18 6.98
C ARG A 104 16.02 -13.46 6.16
N THR A 105 17.17 -14.12 6.00
CA THR A 105 18.31 -13.60 5.25
C THR A 105 17.86 -13.19 3.86
N VAL A 106 18.01 -11.91 3.53
CA VAL A 106 17.73 -11.44 2.18
C VAL A 106 18.80 -12.05 1.29
N ALA A 107 18.39 -12.86 0.31
CA ALA A 107 19.29 -13.26 -0.76
C ALA A 107 20.02 -12.00 -1.26
N ALA A 108 21.34 -12.09 -1.47
CA ALA A 108 22.10 -10.97 -2.02
C ALA A 108 21.31 -10.39 -3.21
N PRO A 109 21.11 -9.06 -3.26
CA PRO A 109 20.26 -8.46 -4.26
C PRO A 109 20.67 -9.02 -5.62
N ALA A 110 19.74 -9.72 -6.27
CA ALA A 110 19.89 -10.04 -7.68
C ALA A 110 20.16 -8.72 -8.42
N ALA A 111 20.69 -8.78 -9.63
CA ALA A 111 20.87 -7.59 -10.49
C ALA A 111 19.52 -7.04 -10.98
N LEU A 112 18.59 -6.78 -10.06
CA LEU A 112 17.39 -6.02 -10.25
C LEU A 112 17.74 -4.53 -10.04
N PRO A 113 17.07 -3.61 -10.75
CA PRO A 113 17.15 -2.19 -10.44
C PRO A 113 16.97 -1.95 -8.94
N ALA A 114 17.67 -0.97 -8.37
CA ALA A 114 17.59 -0.61 -6.95
C ALA A 114 16.14 -0.39 -6.46
N PHE A 115 15.26 0.01 -7.39
CA PHE A 115 13.81 0.10 -7.22
C PHE A 115 13.13 -1.18 -6.70
N TYR A 116 13.62 -2.37 -7.09
CA TYR A 116 13.08 -3.68 -6.69
C TYR A 116 13.92 -4.39 -5.63
N ASN A 117 15.04 -3.80 -5.20
CA ASN A 117 15.90 -4.42 -4.19
C ASN A 117 15.21 -4.41 -2.83
N LEU A 118 15.35 -5.54 -2.11
CA LEU A 118 14.91 -5.73 -0.72
C LEU A 118 13.39 -5.71 -0.51
N PHE A 119 12.74 -6.63 -1.20
CA PHE A 119 11.35 -7.02 -0.98
C PHE A 119 10.92 -7.57 0.41
N PRO A 120 11.79 -7.96 1.39
CA PRO A 120 11.31 -8.32 2.74
C PRO A 120 10.61 -7.15 3.44
N ALA A 121 11.05 -5.92 3.16
CA ALA A 121 10.36 -4.68 3.56
C ALA A 121 8.95 -4.57 2.97
N GLY A 122 8.64 -5.36 1.93
CA GLY A 122 7.33 -5.43 1.32
C GLY A 122 6.24 -5.80 2.33
N PHE A 123 6.50 -6.66 3.32
CA PHE A 123 5.47 -6.93 4.34
C PHE A 123 5.16 -5.65 5.14
N HIS A 124 6.18 -5.00 5.68
CA HIS A 124 6.04 -3.77 6.47
C HIS A 124 5.38 -2.65 5.66
N PHE A 125 5.81 -2.44 4.42
CA PHE A 125 5.23 -1.46 3.50
C PHE A 125 3.74 -1.71 3.28
N LEU A 126 3.33 -2.95 3.02
CA LEU A 126 1.95 -3.28 2.69
C LEU A 126 0.99 -3.08 3.87
N VAL A 127 1.46 -3.34 5.09
CA VAL A 127 0.68 -2.99 6.29
C VAL A 127 0.62 -1.48 6.47
N ALA A 128 1.74 -0.75 6.29
CA ALA A 128 1.76 0.70 6.35
C ALA A 128 0.81 1.35 5.32
N GLU A 129 0.79 0.81 4.10
CA GLU A 129 -0.11 1.23 3.03
C GLU A 129 -1.58 1.04 3.44
N ALA A 130 -1.95 -0.12 4.01
CA ALA A 130 -3.30 -0.33 4.51
C ALA A 130 -3.68 0.67 5.62
N LEU A 131 -2.79 0.91 6.58
CA LEU A 131 -2.99 1.87 7.67
C LEU A 131 -3.14 3.31 7.14
N PHE A 132 -2.37 3.68 6.12
CA PHE A 132 -2.47 4.97 5.44
C PHE A 132 -3.81 5.13 4.72
N LEU A 133 -4.19 4.16 3.87
CA LEU A 133 -5.42 4.22 3.09
C LEU A 133 -6.70 4.16 3.94
N THR A 134 -6.60 3.67 5.18
CA THR A 134 -7.71 3.57 6.14
C THR A 134 -7.70 4.70 7.19
N GLY A 135 -6.78 5.66 7.07
CA GLY A 135 -6.68 6.82 7.96
C GLY A 135 -6.30 6.48 9.41
N GLN A 136 -5.69 5.32 9.65
CA GLN A 136 -5.32 4.82 10.98
C GLN A 136 -3.95 5.40 11.40
N TYR A 137 -3.87 6.73 11.50
CA TYR A 137 -2.61 7.48 11.56
C TYR A 137 -1.77 7.23 12.81
N GLU A 138 -2.37 6.99 13.97
CA GLU A 138 -1.63 6.64 15.20
C GLU A 138 -0.89 5.31 15.02
N ALA A 139 -1.64 4.27 14.62
CA ALA A 139 -1.09 2.95 14.33
C ALA A 139 -0.08 2.97 13.16
N LEU A 140 -0.30 3.82 12.15
CA LEU A 140 0.65 4.03 11.06
C LEU A 140 2.01 4.53 11.58
N GLY A 141 2.00 5.56 12.43
CA GLY A 141 3.22 6.13 13.01
C GLY A 141 4.00 5.10 13.83
N GLU A 142 3.30 4.35 14.69
CA GLU A 142 3.91 3.26 15.48
C GLU A 142 4.50 2.16 14.58
N TRP A 143 3.76 1.76 13.54
CA TRP A 143 4.18 0.72 12.62
C TRP A 143 5.44 1.10 11.83
N VAL A 144 5.50 2.33 11.31
CA VAL A 144 6.65 2.82 10.55
C VAL A 144 7.88 2.99 11.45
N ALA A 145 7.73 3.61 12.63
CA ALA A 145 8.82 3.74 13.59
C ALA A 145 9.44 2.39 13.96
N ALA A 146 8.58 1.40 14.18
CA ALA A 146 9.02 0.07 14.51
C ALA A 146 9.66 -0.62 13.27
N THR A 147 9.20 -0.34 12.05
CA THR A 147 9.82 -0.87 10.80
C THR A 147 11.29 -0.47 10.70
N TRP A 148 11.62 0.77 11.06
CA TRP A 148 13.00 1.27 11.09
C TRP A 148 13.90 0.52 12.07
N THR A 149 13.34 0.09 13.20
CA THR A 149 14.07 -0.71 14.20
C THR A 149 14.27 -2.16 13.76
N GLU A 150 13.24 -2.79 13.18
CA GLU A 150 13.28 -4.22 12.84
C GLU A 150 13.96 -4.52 11.49
N ALA A 151 13.94 -3.56 10.57
CA ALA A 151 14.54 -3.68 9.24
C ALA A 151 15.36 -2.43 8.90
N PRO A 152 16.44 -2.12 9.65
CA PRO A 152 17.19 -0.87 9.50
C PRO A 152 17.81 -0.71 8.11
N ALA A 153 18.09 -1.81 7.41
CA ALA A 153 18.60 -1.79 6.04
C ALA A 153 17.66 -1.07 5.06
N VAL A 154 16.35 -1.01 5.35
CA VAL A 154 15.35 -0.32 4.50
C VAL A 154 15.57 1.18 4.46
N ALA A 155 15.99 1.77 5.58
CA ALA A 155 16.26 3.20 5.69
C ALA A 155 17.46 3.66 4.84
N ALA A 156 18.37 2.73 4.50
CA ALA A 156 19.54 3.01 3.68
C ALA A 156 19.27 2.91 2.17
N LEU A 157 18.04 2.58 1.75
CA LEU A 157 17.68 2.38 0.34
C LEU A 157 17.29 3.68 -0.33
N GLU A 158 18.29 4.40 -0.81
CA GLU A 158 18.09 5.58 -1.62
C GLU A 158 17.35 5.23 -2.93
N ASN A 159 16.41 6.11 -3.31
CA ASN A 159 15.62 5.98 -4.54
C ASN A 159 14.75 4.70 -4.62
N ASN A 160 14.48 4.05 -3.48
CA ASN A 160 13.50 2.98 -3.39
C ASN A 160 12.11 3.56 -3.10
N VAL A 161 11.13 3.27 -3.98
CA VAL A 161 9.78 3.82 -3.85
C VAL A 161 9.10 3.44 -2.53
N TYR A 162 9.35 2.24 -2.01
CA TYR A 162 8.76 1.79 -0.75
C TYR A 162 9.33 2.58 0.43
N THR A 163 10.65 2.77 0.46
CA THR A 163 11.32 3.54 1.51
C THR A 163 10.86 4.99 1.50
N GLU A 164 10.80 5.62 0.34
CA GLU A 164 10.35 7.02 0.23
C GLU A 164 8.86 7.17 0.58
N LEU A 165 8.00 6.21 0.21
CA LEU A 165 6.60 6.20 0.64
C LEU A 165 6.45 5.98 2.15
N LEU A 166 7.29 5.14 2.77
CA LEU A 166 7.29 4.96 4.22
C LEU A 166 7.65 6.26 4.95
N TYR A 167 8.66 7.01 4.48
CA TYR A 167 8.97 8.35 5.02
C TYR A 167 7.80 9.32 4.84
N ALA A 168 7.13 9.30 3.68
CA ALA A 168 5.95 10.10 3.43
C ALA A 168 4.77 9.73 4.35
N PHE A 169 4.52 8.43 4.55
CA PHE A 169 3.48 7.94 5.44
C PHE A 169 3.76 8.30 6.90
N GLU A 170 5.02 8.22 7.35
CA GLU A 170 5.44 8.71 8.66
C GLU A 170 5.15 10.21 8.81
N ALA A 171 5.46 11.01 7.80
CA ALA A 171 5.19 12.44 7.83
C ALA A 171 3.68 12.74 7.92
N VAL A 172 2.85 12.01 7.15
CA VAL A 172 1.39 12.14 7.24
C VAL A 172 0.91 11.72 8.63
N ALA A 173 1.37 10.60 9.16
CA ALA A 173 1.01 10.15 10.51
C ALA A 173 1.34 11.21 11.58
N ALA A 174 2.54 11.79 11.53
CA ALA A 174 2.96 12.87 12.42
C ALA A 174 2.05 14.09 12.27
N HIS A 175 1.80 14.55 11.04
CA HIS A 175 0.92 15.69 10.75
C HIS A 175 -0.49 15.47 11.33
N ARG A 176 -1.08 14.31 11.06
CA ARG A 176 -2.46 13.98 11.43
C ARG A 176 -2.64 13.70 12.93
N THR A 177 -1.55 13.40 13.63
CA THR A 177 -1.53 13.23 15.10
C THR A 177 -1.06 14.49 15.84
N GLY A 178 -0.98 15.65 15.16
CA GLY A 178 -0.65 16.94 15.76
C GLY A 178 0.83 17.15 16.09
N ARG A 179 1.73 16.31 15.56
CA ARG A 179 3.17 16.48 15.71
C ARG A 179 3.71 17.41 14.62
N ALA A 180 4.67 18.26 14.99
CA ALA A 180 5.32 19.14 14.03
C ALA A 180 6.08 18.31 12.99
N VAL A 181 5.88 18.65 11.71
CA VAL A 181 6.52 17.95 10.61
C VAL A 181 6.75 18.89 9.43
N HIS A 182 7.81 18.63 8.68
CA HIS A 182 8.06 19.29 7.40
C HIS A 182 7.47 18.46 6.26
N ARG A 183 6.86 19.13 5.29
CA ARG A 183 6.38 18.51 4.05
C ARG A 183 7.53 17.70 3.40
N PRO A 184 7.33 16.43 3.03
CA PRO A 184 8.38 15.62 2.42
C PRO A 184 8.88 16.25 1.11
N THR A 185 10.17 16.55 1.00
CA THR A 185 10.77 17.18 -0.20
C THR A 185 11.19 16.17 -1.27
N ARG A 186 11.40 14.90 -0.89
CA ARG A 186 11.94 13.82 -1.74
C ARG A 186 10.93 13.15 -2.67
N LEU A 187 9.63 13.45 -2.52
CA LEU A 187 8.59 12.76 -3.30
C LEU A 187 8.64 13.12 -4.79
N ARG A 188 9.06 14.34 -5.12
CA ARG A 188 9.13 14.83 -6.51
C ARG A 188 10.28 14.22 -7.32
N THR A 189 11.33 13.72 -6.66
CA THR A 189 12.52 13.17 -7.36
C THR A 189 12.33 11.72 -7.81
N LEU A 190 11.35 11.00 -7.24
CA LEU A 190 10.99 9.64 -7.68
C LEU A 190 10.43 9.59 -9.11
N PHE A 191 9.95 10.72 -9.64
CA PHE A 191 9.30 10.81 -10.95
C PHE A 191 10.26 10.83 -12.14
N MET A 192 11.58 10.81 -11.91
CA MET A 192 12.55 10.72 -13.00
C MET A 192 12.90 9.26 -13.38
N LEU A 193 12.20 8.28 -12.79
CA LEU A 193 12.41 6.86 -13.10
C LEU A 193 11.48 6.44 -14.24
N ASP A 194 11.94 6.65 -15.47
CA ASP A 194 11.24 6.46 -16.76
C ASP A 194 10.91 5.01 -17.15
N THR A 195 10.77 4.09 -16.19
CA THR A 195 10.61 2.67 -16.50
C THR A 195 9.50 2.04 -15.65
N HIS A 196 8.51 1.42 -16.30
CA HIS A 196 7.43 0.54 -15.77
C HIS A 196 6.06 1.20 -15.45
N GLY A 197 5.31 1.54 -16.51
CA GLY A 197 4.08 2.37 -16.50
C GLY A 197 2.76 1.77 -15.97
N TRP A 198 2.75 0.99 -14.88
CA TRP A 198 1.49 0.79 -14.12
C TRP A 198 1.74 0.72 -12.61
N LEU A 199 2.88 0.13 -12.22
CA LEU A 199 3.32 0.12 -10.84
C LEU A 199 3.73 1.54 -10.40
N LEU A 200 4.34 2.30 -11.31
CA LEU A 200 4.57 3.73 -11.15
C LEU A 200 3.25 4.50 -11.01
N ASP A 201 2.28 4.25 -11.89
CA ASP A 201 0.94 4.86 -11.84
C ASP A 201 0.26 4.61 -10.48
N TYR A 202 0.34 3.38 -9.97
CA TYR A 202 -0.22 3.02 -8.67
C TYR A 202 0.46 3.77 -7.51
N TYR A 203 1.78 3.95 -7.52
CA TYR A 203 2.46 4.73 -6.46
C TYR A 203 2.34 6.24 -6.67
N GLN A 204 2.16 6.71 -7.90
CA GLN A 204 1.91 8.10 -8.23
C GLN A 204 0.67 8.64 -7.50
N VAL A 205 -0.43 7.89 -7.50
CA VAL A 205 -1.64 8.30 -6.78
C VAL A 205 -1.44 8.33 -5.27
N HIS A 206 -0.60 7.44 -4.71
CA HIS A 206 -0.22 7.51 -3.28
C HIS A 206 0.54 8.80 -2.96
N LEU A 207 1.44 9.22 -3.85
CA LEU A 207 2.17 10.48 -3.69
C LEU A 207 1.23 11.68 -3.74
N TRP A 208 0.27 11.72 -4.67
CA TRP A 208 -0.74 12.78 -4.69
C TRP A 208 -1.60 12.78 -3.43
N LEU A 209 -1.99 11.61 -2.90
CA LEU A 209 -2.72 11.50 -1.64
C LEU A 209 -1.89 12.03 -0.45
N VAL A 210 -0.60 11.72 -0.41
CA VAL A 210 0.32 12.27 0.60
C VAL A 210 0.41 13.79 0.48
N GLU A 211 0.66 14.32 -0.71
CA GLU A 211 0.75 15.76 -0.96
C GLU A 211 -0.55 16.49 -0.59
N LEU A 212 -1.70 15.82 -0.79
CA LEU A 212 -3.01 16.37 -0.45
C LEU A 212 -3.17 16.63 1.05
N HIS A 213 -2.51 15.86 1.92
CA HIS A 213 -2.47 16.12 3.36
C HIS A 213 -1.70 17.39 3.74
N PHE A 214 -0.82 17.87 2.86
CA PHE A 214 0.06 19.02 3.10
C PHE A 214 -0.27 20.23 2.22
N ALA A 215 -1.39 20.21 1.49
CA ALA A 215 -1.80 21.31 0.64
C ALA A 215 -1.93 22.59 1.47
N ALA A 216 -1.24 23.65 1.05
CA ALA A 216 -1.17 24.93 1.75
C ALA A 216 -2.30 25.89 1.34
N SER A 217 -3.02 25.58 0.27
CA SER A 217 -4.11 26.40 -0.26
C SER A 217 -5.23 25.56 -0.85
N THR A 218 -6.42 26.14 -0.91
CA THR A 218 -7.57 25.54 -1.60
C THR A 218 -7.27 25.26 -3.08
N ALA A 219 -6.49 26.12 -3.74
CA ALA A 219 -6.13 25.93 -5.15
C ALA A 219 -5.22 24.70 -5.35
N GLU A 220 -4.17 24.57 -4.55
CA GLU A 220 -3.29 23.39 -4.57
C GLU A 220 -4.08 22.11 -4.24
N GLN A 221 -5.00 22.20 -3.28
CA GLN A 221 -5.84 21.07 -2.92
C GLN A 221 -6.76 20.63 -4.07
N GLN A 222 -7.38 21.58 -4.77
CA GLN A 222 -8.23 21.31 -5.93
C GLN A 222 -7.43 20.70 -7.08
N GLU A 223 -6.22 21.19 -7.33
CA GLU A 223 -5.32 20.66 -8.35
C GLU A 223 -4.97 19.18 -8.07
N LEU A 224 -4.52 18.87 -6.85
CA LEU A 224 -4.20 17.50 -6.44
C LEU A 224 -5.40 16.56 -6.53
N ARG A 225 -6.59 17.01 -6.10
CA ARG A 225 -7.83 16.25 -6.28
C ARG A 225 -8.14 15.99 -7.75
N GLY A 226 -7.95 16.98 -8.63
CA GLY A 226 -8.12 16.83 -10.07
C GLY A 226 -7.22 15.75 -10.68
N TYR A 227 -5.96 15.66 -10.25
CA TYR A 227 -5.06 14.58 -10.68
C TYR A 227 -5.55 13.20 -10.21
N ILE A 228 -5.96 13.10 -8.94
CA ILE A 228 -6.46 11.84 -8.36
C ILE A 228 -7.77 11.40 -9.03
N ASP A 229 -8.70 12.31 -9.29
CA ASP A 229 -9.98 12.01 -9.94
C ASP A 229 -9.78 11.53 -11.39
N THR A 230 -8.89 12.21 -12.13
CA THR A 230 -8.51 11.81 -13.48
C THR A 230 -7.94 10.39 -13.50
N PHE A 231 -7.03 10.09 -12.57
CA PHE A 231 -6.46 8.76 -12.39
C PHE A 231 -7.53 7.72 -12.06
N ALA A 232 -8.37 8.00 -11.06
CA ALA A 232 -9.42 7.10 -10.60
C ALA A 232 -10.38 6.73 -11.74
N LEU A 233 -10.73 7.70 -12.60
CA LEU A 233 -11.53 7.48 -13.80
C LEU A 233 -10.80 6.62 -14.84
N GLN A 234 -9.58 7.01 -15.21
CA GLN A 234 -8.80 6.34 -16.26
C GLN A 234 -8.51 4.88 -15.92
N HIS A 235 -8.19 4.59 -14.66
CA HIS A 235 -7.80 3.26 -14.19
C HIS A 235 -8.96 2.45 -13.60
N ARG A 236 -10.18 3.01 -13.54
CA ARG A 236 -11.36 2.40 -12.90
C ARG A 236 -11.10 2.01 -11.43
N MET A 237 -10.59 2.98 -10.69
CA MET A 237 -10.23 2.86 -9.27
C MET A 237 -10.86 4.01 -8.45
N PRO A 238 -12.21 4.08 -8.37
CA PRO A 238 -12.93 5.17 -7.70
C PRO A 238 -12.59 5.30 -6.20
N PHE A 239 -12.03 4.26 -5.58
CA PHE A 239 -11.54 4.31 -4.20
C PHE A 239 -10.64 5.52 -3.93
N PHE A 240 -9.71 5.84 -4.81
CA PHE A 240 -8.77 6.93 -4.58
C PHE A 240 -9.45 8.31 -4.60
N GLY A 241 -10.40 8.54 -5.49
CA GLY A 241 -11.18 9.79 -5.51
C GLY A 241 -12.04 9.96 -4.25
N GLN A 242 -12.68 8.87 -3.79
CA GLN A 242 -13.43 8.89 -2.54
C GLN A 242 -12.52 9.20 -1.34
N LEU A 243 -11.36 8.53 -1.25
CA LEU A 243 -10.39 8.74 -0.18
C LEU A 243 -9.88 10.19 -0.17
N ALA A 244 -9.55 10.75 -1.34
CA ALA A 244 -9.14 12.14 -1.47
C ALA A 244 -10.22 13.12 -0.97
N GLY A 245 -11.50 12.79 -1.18
CA GLY A 245 -12.65 13.53 -0.67
C GLY A 245 -12.72 13.60 0.86
N LEU A 246 -12.25 12.56 1.55
CA LEU A 246 -12.24 12.45 3.02
C LEU A 246 -11.06 13.19 3.68
N ILE A 247 -10.01 13.53 2.91
CA ILE A 247 -8.89 14.31 3.42
C ILE A 247 -9.35 15.75 3.68
N PRO A 248 -9.24 16.27 4.92
CA PRO A 248 -9.76 17.60 5.28
C PRO A 248 -9.22 18.73 4.41
N PRO A 249 -9.97 19.84 4.28
CA PRO A 249 -9.51 21.01 3.56
C PRO A 249 -8.22 21.58 4.15
N ALA A 250 -7.42 22.22 3.31
CA ALA A 250 -6.30 23.04 3.79
C ALA A 250 -6.83 24.05 4.82
N ALA A 251 -6.22 24.10 6.01
CA ALA A 251 -6.59 25.11 6.98
C ALA A 251 -6.27 26.49 6.38
N PRO A 252 -7.20 27.47 6.41
CA PRO A 252 -6.87 28.83 6.03
C PRO A 252 -5.76 29.34 6.95
N LEU A 253 -4.67 29.83 6.36
CA LEU A 253 -3.62 30.56 7.05
C LEU A 253 -4.16 31.85 7.67
#